data_AF-A0A379WRK0-F1
#
_entry.id   AF-A0A379WRK0-F1
#
_cell.length_a   1.000
_cell.length_b   1.000
_cell.length_c   1.000
_cell.angle_alpha   90.00
_cell.angle_beta   90.00
_cell.angle_gamma   90.00
#
_symmetry.space_group_name_H-M   'P 1'
#
loop_
_entity.id
_entity.type
_entity.pdbx_description
1 polymer ?
#
loop_
_entity_poly.entity_id
_entity_poly.type
_entity_poly.pdbx_seq_one_letter_code
_entity_poly.pdbx_strand_id
1 'polypeptide(L)'
;MGAFTAMLLISWGVIRHMVKNMFVLQNSLQWQAWHDPLTRLYNRGALFEKASRLAKRYRGSPQPFSVIQLDLDYFKSVNDRFGHQAGDRVLSMPLGSLAAPFGRTTSPDG
;
A
#
# COMPACT_ATOMS: atom_id res chain seq x y z
N MET A 1 -39.20 -2.28 33.44
CA MET A 1 -37.76 -2.09 33.63
C MET A 1 -36.90 -3.02 32.76
N GLY A 2 -37.13 -4.34 32.73
CA GLY A 2 -36.28 -5.28 31.97
C GLY A 2 -36.25 -5.12 30.44
N ALA A 3 -37.36 -4.72 29.81
CA ALA A 3 -37.40 -4.50 28.36
C ALA A 3 -36.53 -3.30 27.92
N PHE A 4 -36.52 -2.24 28.74
CA PHE A 4 -35.73 -1.04 28.47
C PHE A 4 -34.23 -1.34 28.60
N THR A 5 -33.82 -2.08 29.63
CA THR A 5 -32.41 -2.47 29.81
C THR A 5 -31.95 -3.42 28.70
N ALA A 6 -32.79 -4.36 28.26
CA ALA A 6 -32.48 -5.21 27.11
C ALA A 6 -32.31 -4.40 25.81
N MET A 7 -33.18 -3.41 25.57
CA MET A 7 -33.07 -2.51 24.43
C MET A 7 -31.77 -1.69 24.45
N LEU A 8 -31.33 -1.22 25.62
CA LEU A 8 -30.04 -0.53 25.77
C LEU A 8 -28.85 -1.45 25.47
N LEU A 9 -28.88 -2.71 25.91
CA LEU A 9 -27.81 -3.68 25.64
C LEU A 9 -27.72 -4.03 24.15
N ILE A 10 -28.87 -4.22 23.50
CA ILE A 10 -28.94 -4.46 22.04
C ILE A 10 -28.39 -3.25 21.30
N SER A 11 -28.85 -2.04 21.65
CA SER A 11 -28.39 -0.79 21.05
C SER A 11 -26.88 -0.62 21.21
N TRP A 12 -26.33 -0.85 22.40
CA TRP A 12 -24.89 -0.83 22.66
C TRP A 12 -24.12 -1.81 21.77
N GLY A 13 -24.63 -3.04 21.63
CA GLY A 13 -24.05 -4.07 20.77
C GLY A 13 -24.02 -3.63 19.29
N VAL A 14 -25.13 -3.12 18.79
CA VAL A 14 -25.26 -2.62 17.41
C VAL A 14 -24.31 -1.44 17.17
N ILE A 15 -24.29 -0.44 18.06
CA ILE A 15 -23.41 0.73 17.95
C ILE A 15 -21.95 0.29 17.93
N ARG A 16 -21.54 -0.61 18.83
CA ARG A 16 -20.16 -1.13 18.82
C ARG A 16 -19.82 -1.88 17.55
N HIS A 17 -20.74 -2.69 17.02
CA HIS A 17 -20.52 -3.41 15.78
C HIS A 17 -20.38 -2.45 14.59
N MET A 18 -21.25 -1.44 14.51
CA MET A 18 -21.20 -0.42 13.45
C MET A 18 -19.91 0.40 13.48
N VAL A 19 -19.49 0.88 14.65
CA VAL A 19 -18.25 1.65 14.79
C VAL A 19 -17.03 0.81 14.39
N LYS A 20 -17.01 -0.48 14.76
CA LYS A 20 -15.96 -1.40 14.31
C LYS A 20 -15.97 -1.56 12.79
N ASN A 21 -17.13 -1.78 12.18
CA ASN A 21 -17.24 -1.93 10.74
C ASN A 21 -16.84 -0.65 9.99
N MET A 22 -17.23 0.52 10.51
CA MET A 22 -16.83 1.81 9.97
C MET A 22 -15.31 1.98 10.00
N PHE A 23 -14.67 1.65 11.13
CA PHE A 23 -13.22 1.73 11.26
C PHE A 23 -12.49 0.79 10.28
N VAL A 24 -12.97 -0.45 10.14
CA VAL A 24 -12.41 -1.42 9.18
C VAL A 24 -12.56 -0.93 7.74
N LEU A 25 -13.74 -0.42 7.38
CA LEU A 25 -13.99 0.10 6.04
C LEU A 25 -13.12 1.32 5.74
N GLN A 26 -13.01 2.27 6.68
CA GLN A 26 -12.15 3.44 6.53
C GLN A 26 -10.68 3.04 6.35
N ASN A 27 -10.18 2.09 7.15
CA ASN A 27 -8.81 1.59 6.98
C ASN A 27 -8.59 0.89 5.64
N SER A 28 -9.58 0.12 5.17
CA SER A 28 -9.50 -0.53 3.86
C SER A 28 -9.46 0.51 2.73
N LEU A 29 -10.34 1.51 2.78
CA LEU A 29 -10.36 2.59 1.79
C LEU A 29 -9.06 3.40 1.81
N GLN A 30 -8.56 3.72 3.01
CA GLN A 30 -7.27 4.39 3.16
C GLN A 30 -6.14 3.54 2.58
N TRP A 31 -6.12 2.23 2.85
CA TRP A 31 -5.09 1.35 2.33
C TRP A 31 -5.14 1.28 0.79
N GLN A 32 -6.34 1.15 0.21
CA GLN A 32 -6.58 1.12 -1.24
C GLN A 32 -6.25 2.45 -1.93
N ALA A 33 -6.47 3.58 -1.26
CA ALA A 33 -6.09 4.90 -1.79
C ALA A 33 -4.57 5.04 -1.96
N TRP A 34 -3.77 4.29 -1.19
CA TRP A 34 -2.32 4.35 -1.22
C TRP A 34 -1.66 3.22 -2.00
N HIS A 35 -2.32 2.08 -2.16
CA HIS A 35 -1.71 0.89 -2.73
C HIS A 35 -2.42 0.39 -3.98
N ASP A 36 -1.65 -0.16 -4.90
CA ASP A 36 -2.16 -0.92 -6.03
C ASP A 36 -2.66 -2.30 -5.54
N PRO A 37 -3.90 -2.71 -5.88
CA PRO A 37 -4.49 -3.93 -5.34
C PRO A 37 -3.83 -5.22 -5.83
N LEU A 38 -3.21 -5.20 -7.02
CA LEU A 38 -2.56 -6.36 -7.61
C LEU A 38 -1.17 -6.61 -7.02
N THR A 39 -0.35 -5.56 -7.00
CA THR A 39 1.06 -5.62 -6.57
C THR A 39 1.26 -5.38 -5.08
N ARG A 40 0.24 -4.82 -4.39
CA ARG A 40 0.32 -4.32 -3.00
C ARG A 40 1.37 -3.23 -2.78
N LEU A 41 1.96 -2.68 -3.84
CA LEU A 41 2.92 -1.58 -3.79
C LEU A 41 2.21 -0.24 -3.67
N TYR A 42 2.96 0.82 -3.38
CA TYR A 42 2.43 2.18 -3.51
C TYR A 42 1.95 2.41 -4.94
N ASN A 43 0.72 2.89 -5.08
CA ASN A 43 0.22 3.29 -6.37
C ASN A 43 0.90 4.59 -6.84
N ARG A 44 0.61 4.99 -8.08
CA ARG A 44 1.17 6.19 -8.70
C ARG A 44 0.93 7.45 -7.86
N GLY A 45 -0.26 7.61 -7.26
CA GLY A 45 -0.59 8.77 -6.43
C GLY A 45 0.29 8.85 -5.19
N ALA A 46 0.40 7.74 -4.46
CA ALA A 46 1.26 7.62 -3.28
C ALA A 46 2.75 7.85 -3.60
N LEU A 47 3.24 7.39 -4.75
CA LEU A 47 4.59 7.65 -5.23
C LEU A 47 4.86 9.15 -5.37
N PHE A 48 4.01 9.87 -6.10
CA PHE A 48 4.18 11.31 -6.31
C PHE A 48 4.06 12.10 -5.02
N GLU A 49 3.16 11.70 -4.11
CA GLU A 49 3.02 12.36 -2.83
C GLU A 49 4.29 12.21 -1.98
N LYS A 50 4.88 11.00 -1.93
CA LYS A 50 6.14 10.75 -1.23
C LYS A 50 7.32 11.46 -1.88
N ALA A 51 7.44 11.41 -3.20
CA ALA A 51 8.48 12.13 -3.94
C ALA A 51 8.39 13.64 -3.70
N SER A 52 7.18 14.21 -3.69
CA SER A 52 6.95 15.63 -3.40
C SER A 52 7.39 15.99 -1.97
N ARG A 53 7.10 15.13 -0.99
CA ARG A 53 7.56 15.33 0.40
C ARG A 53 9.09 15.25 0.49
N LEU A 54 9.72 14.31 -0.22
CA LEU A 54 11.18 14.17 -0.26
C LEU A 54 11.86 15.39 -0.89
N ALA A 55 11.33 15.88 -2.02
CA ALA A 55 11.82 17.09 -2.67
C ALA A 55 11.70 18.34 -1.78
N LYS A 56 10.63 18.46 -0.99
CA LYS A 56 10.48 19.54 0.01
C LYS A 56 11.53 19.43 1.11
N ARG A 57 11.80 18.22 1.62
CA ARG A 57 12.84 18.00 2.65
C ARG A 57 14.22 18.36 2.13
N TYR A 58 14.55 17.99 0.89
CA TYR A 58 15.82 18.33 0.25
C TYR A 58 16.09 19.85 0.24
N ARG A 59 15.06 20.68 0.05
CA ARG A 59 15.20 22.15 0.10
C ARG A 59 15.60 22.68 1.49
N GLY A 60 15.19 22.01 2.57
CA GLY A 60 15.49 22.42 3.95
C GLY A 60 16.76 21.77 4.52
N SER A 61 17.08 20.55 4.08
CA SER A 61 18.29 19.81 4.44
C SER A 61 18.64 18.89 3.27
N PRO A 62 19.63 19.24 2.45
CA PRO A 62 19.97 18.47 1.25
C PRO A 62 20.51 17.09 1.62
N GLN A 63 19.70 16.06 1.41
CA GLN A 63 20.16 14.67 1.39
C GLN A 63 19.99 14.11 -0.02
N PRO A 64 21.06 13.61 -0.66
CA PRO A 64 20.97 13.07 -2.00
C PRO A 64 20.02 11.86 -2.03
N PHE A 65 19.23 11.75 -3.10
CA PHE A 65 18.38 10.59 -3.36
C PHE A 65 18.43 10.24 -4.85
N SER A 66 18.11 8.99 -5.16
CA SER A 66 18.02 8.49 -6.54
C SER A 66 16.64 7.89 -6.78
N VAL A 67 16.21 7.91 -8.05
CA VAL A 67 14.98 7.28 -8.50
C VAL A 67 15.35 6.22 -9.53
N ILE A 68 14.77 5.02 -9.39
CA ILE A 68 14.95 3.92 -10.32
C ILE A 68 13.60 3.63 -10.96
N GLN A 69 13.57 3.58 -12.29
CA GLN A 69 12.42 3.12 -13.05
C GLN A 69 12.76 1.73 -13.62
N LEU A 70 11.89 0.76 -13.34
CA LEU A 70 12.04 -0.62 -13.79
C LEU A 70 10.86 -0.95 -14.73
N ASP A 71 11.13 -1.73 -15.77
CA ASP A 71 10.12 -2.26 -16.67
C ASP A 71 10.34 -3.77 -16.86
N LEU A 72 9.26 -4.51 -17.14
CA LEU A 72 9.33 -5.96 -17.37
C LEU A 72 9.48 -6.24 -18.87
N ASP A 73 10.68 -6.64 -19.28
CA ASP A 73 10.96 -7.00 -20.67
C ASP A 73 10.03 -8.12 -21.17
N TYR A 74 9.51 -7.95 -22.38
CA TYR A 74 8.64 -8.92 -23.06
C TYR A 74 7.41 -9.38 -22.27
N PHE A 75 6.92 -8.57 -21.30
CA PHE A 75 5.77 -8.94 -20.47
C PHE A 75 4.50 -9.25 -21.28
N LYS A 76 4.31 -8.59 -22.43
CA LYS A 76 3.23 -8.91 -23.36
C LYS A 76 3.27 -10.36 -23.84
N SER A 77 4.45 -10.90 -24.14
CA SER A 77 4.62 -12.29 -24.58
C SER A 77 4.23 -13.29 -23.49
N VAL A 78 4.43 -12.95 -22.22
CA VAL A 78 3.96 -13.76 -21.08
C VAL A 78 2.44 -13.80 -21.06
N ASN A 79 1.78 -12.64 -21.19
CA ASN A 79 0.33 -12.58 -21.25
C ASN A 79 -0.24 -13.33 -22.45
N ASP A 80 0.36 -13.16 -23.63
CA ASP A 80 -0.11 -13.79 -24.87
C ASP A 80 0.06 -15.32 -24.85
N ARG A 81 1.10 -15.84 -24.17
CA ARG A 81 1.39 -17.29 -24.10
C ARG A 81 0.71 -18.01 -22.93
N PHE A 82 0.55 -17.34 -21.79
CA PHE A 82 0.10 -17.97 -20.53
C PHE A 82 -1.18 -17.35 -19.95
N GLY A 83 -1.73 -16.34 -20.62
CA GLY A 83 -2.92 -15.61 -20.20
C GLY A 83 -2.64 -14.54 -19.13
N HIS A 84 -3.57 -13.60 -18.98
CA HIS A 84 -3.44 -12.47 -18.06
C HIS A 84 -3.25 -12.89 -16.60
N GLN A 85 -3.89 -13.97 -16.14
CA GLN A 85 -3.70 -14.48 -14.78
C GLN A 85 -2.25 -14.88 -14.49
N ALA A 86 -1.50 -15.34 -15.50
CA ALA A 86 -0.08 -15.62 -15.33
C ALA A 86 0.73 -14.33 -15.19
N GLY A 87 0.40 -13.30 -15.98
CA GLY A 87 0.99 -11.96 -15.83
C GLY A 87 0.71 -11.34 -14.46
N ASP A 88 -0.52 -11.46 -13.97
CA ASP A 88 -0.91 -10.98 -12.64
C ASP A 88 -0.08 -11.64 -11.54
N ARG A 89 0.20 -12.95 -11.66
CA ARG A 89 1.09 -13.65 -10.72
C ARG A 89 2.51 -13.09 -10.73
N VAL A 90 3.05 -12.79 -11.92
CA VAL A 90 4.38 -12.17 -12.06
C VAL A 90 4.40 -10.78 -11.40
N LEU A 91 3.35 -9.98 -11.59
CA LEU A 91 3.24 -8.64 -10.99
C LEU A 91 3.02 -8.69 -9.46
N SER A 92 2.33 -9.71 -8.96
CA SER A 92 2.05 -9.88 -7.52
C SER A 92 3.26 -10.35 -6.69
N MET A 93 4.41 -10.64 -7.31
CA MET A 93 5.60 -11.06 -6.58
C MET A 93 6.08 -9.94 -5.63
N PRO A 94 6.37 -10.25 -4.36
CA PRO A 94 6.81 -9.24 -3.40
C PRO A 94 8.09 -8.53 -3.86
N LEU A 95 8.12 -7.20 -3.86
CA LEU A 95 9.33 -6.42 -4.20
C LEU A 95 10.55 -6.78 -3.33
N GLY A 96 10.33 -7.40 -2.16
CA GLY A 96 11.40 -7.94 -1.32
C GLY A 96 12.28 -8.99 -2.01
N SER A 97 11.75 -9.70 -3.02
CA SER A 97 12.55 -10.59 -3.87
C SER A 97 13.50 -9.81 -4.80
N LEU A 98 13.13 -8.58 -5.19
CA LEU A 98 13.97 -7.67 -5.98
C LEU A 98 14.93 -6.87 -5.10
N ALA A 99 14.66 -6.69 -3.80
CA ALA A 99 15.44 -5.87 -2.88
C ALA A 99 16.66 -6.59 -2.26
N ALA A 100 16.76 -7.92 -2.38
CA ALA A 100 17.89 -8.71 -1.87
C ALA A 100 19.29 -8.22 -2.30
N PRO A 101 19.51 -7.64 -3.51
CA PRO A 101 20.80 -7.08 -3.91
C PRO A 101 21.03 -5.65 -3.41
N PHE A 102 19.96 -4.91 -3.10
CA PHE A 102 20.05 -3.51 -2.67
C PHE A 102 20.18 -3.45 -1.15
N GLY A 103 21.38 -3.77 -0.65
CA GLY A 103 21.72 -3.71 0.76
C GLY A 103 21.32 -2.39 1.41
N ARG A 104 20.98 -2.43 2.70
CA ARG A 104 20.72 -1.26 3.53
C ARG A 104 21.98 -0.40 3.65
N THR A 105 22.32 0.39 2.64
CA THR A 105 23.35 1.42 2.78
C THR A 105 22.72 2.69 3.33
N THR A 106 22.29 2.62 4.59
CA THR A 106 22.38 3.79 5.47
C THR A 106 23.74 3.68 6.14
N SER A 107 24.80 4.15 5.45
CA SER A 107 26.07 4.45 6.11
C SER A 107 25.90 5.84 6.74
N PRO A 108 25.95 5.96 8.07
CA PRO A 108 26.04 7.26 8.73
C PRO A 108 27.52 7.52 9.01
N ASP A 109 28.31 7.85 7.99
CA ASP A 109 29.71 8.23 8.20
C ASP A 109 30.03 9.53 7.45
N GLY A 110 30.40 10.57 8.22
CA GLY A 110 31.22 11.72 7.80
C GLY A 110 30.47 12.97 7.35
#